data_AF-A0A241WRP3-F1
#
_entry.id   AF-A0A241WRP3-F1
#
_cell.length_a   1.000
_cell.length_b   1.000
_cell.length_c   1.000
_cell.angle_alpha   90.00
_cell.angle_beta   90.00
_cell.angle_gamma   90.00
#
_symmetry.space_group_name_H-M   'P 1'
#
loop_
_entity.id
_entity.type
_entity.pdbx_description
1 polymer ?
#
loop_
_entity_poly.entity_id
_entity_poly.type
_entity_poly.pdbx_seq_one_letter_code
_entity_poly.pdbx_strand_id
1 'polypeptide(L)'
;MQNIEELRDKIFLLLGKHLIRFQTVEMRLKSLLKLNRTIISKNDSSPLIIEPSVKNQTLGGLTTKALNSIFVSGTEEEKKIIDETIKTLRIDMNVSFNLCEHRHQELNFQLQEFVADRNFLAHQFQEKFNLSKLDECQQAINYLLELEKKHKPFLDQFEQYCVSAQKGVDTQISYLKSNLFKTHFIFPAEEIYKEIQVLIDDNNKNKGWISLTTIGVSISKKFPDANKKIKTEYGFKNLNDLILNSGLFLLKIEPTSKGEKILIQLNHGETTFEIIEN
;
A
#
# COMPACT_ATOMS: atom_id res chain seq x y z
N MET A 1 37.36 -40.68 14.46
CA MET A 1 36.85 -39.94 15.63
C MET A 1 36.58 -38.52 15.16
N GLN A 2 35.35 -38.02 15.30
CA GLN A 2 35.05 -36.62 14.99
C GLN A 2 35.89 -35.71 15.91
N ASN A 3 36.56 -34.72 15.33
CA ASN A 3 37.36 -33.77 16.08
C ASN A 3 36.45 -32.71 16.70
N ILE A 4 36.70 -32.31 17.95
CA ILE A 4 35.94 -31.25 18.64
C ILE A 4 35.99 -29.95 17.84
N GLU A 5 37.11 -29.63 17.19
CA GLU A 5 37.22 -28.43 16.35
C GLU A 5 36.28 -28.47 15.13
N GLU A 6 36.11 -29.63 14.48
CA GLU A 6 35.15 -29.78 13.37
C GLU A 6 33.70 -29.56 13.83
N LEU A 7 33.37 -30.01 15.06
CA LEU A 7 32.04 -29.77 15.63
C LEU A 7 31.84 -28.29 15.96
N ARG A 8 32.85 -27.61 16.48
CA ARG A 8 32.80 -26.16 16.78
C ARG A 8 32.63 -25.33 15.52
N ASP A 9 33.37 -25.63 14.46
CA ASP A 9 33.23 -24.97 13.15
C ASP A 9 31.79 -25.10 12.62
N LYS A 10 31.22 -26.31 12.73
CA LYS A 10 29.82 -26.55 12.34
C LYS A 10 28.84 -25.76 13.20
N ILE A 11 29.08 -25.64 14.50
CA ILE A 11 28.25 -24.83 15.41
C ILE A 11 28.31 -23.35 15.00
N PHE A 12 29.50 -22.80 14.77
CA PHE A 12 29.65 -21.41 14.36
C PHE A 12 28.98 -21.12 13.01
N LEU A 13 29.08 -22.04 12.04
CA LEU A 13 28.36 -21.95 10.78
C LEU A 13 26.84 -21.90 10.99
N LEU A 14 26.29 -22.79 11.82
CA LEU A 14 24.86 -22.86 12.10
C LEU A 14 24.36 -21.62 12.88
N LEU A 15 25.11 -21.16 13.88
CA LEU A 15 24.82 -19.91 14.59
C LEU A 15 24.81 -18.72 13.64
N GLY A 16 25.81 -18.62 12.74
CA GLY A 16 25.88 -17.56 11.75
C GLY A 16 24.66 -17.55 10.81
N LYS A 17 24.22 -18.73 10.34
CA LYS A 17 22.99 -18.86 9.53
C LYS A 17 21.76 -18.35 10.28
N HIS A 18 21.59 -18.73 11.54
CA HIS A 18 20.47 -18.27 12.36
C HIS A 18 20.51 -16.77 12.59
N LEU A 19 21.69 -16.21 12.89
CA LEU A 19 21.86 -14.76 13.06
C LEU A 19 21.42 -13.98 11.81
N ILE A 20 21.85 -14.42 10.62
CA ILE A 20 21.46 -13.80 9.35
C ILE A 20 19.93 -13.87 9.14
N ARG A 21 19.28 -14.98 9.50
CA ARG A 21 17.83 -15.13 9.41
C ARG A 21 17.09 -14.15 10.32
N PHE A 22 17.51 -14.03 11.58
CA PHE A 22 16.90 -13.06 12.51
C PHE A 22 17.04 -11.63 11.98
N GLN A 23 18.22 -11.25 11.49
CA GLN A 23 18.46 -9.93 10.90
C GLN A 23 17.61 -9.70 9.65
N THR A 24 17.44 -10.73 8.81
CA THR A 24 16.61 -10.65 7.59
C THR A 24 15.15 -10.40 7.93
N VAL A 25 14.59 -11.14 8.90
CA VAL A 25 13.21 -10.91 9.37
C VAL A 25 13.06 -9.51 9.97
N GLU A 26 14.03 -9.06 10.77
CA GLU A 26 14.01 -7.71 11.36
C GLU A 26 13.98 -6.61 10.28
N MET A 27 14.85 -6.72 9.27
CA MET A 27 14.93 -5.79 8.16
C MET A 27 13.63 -5.76 7.34
N ARG A 28 13.02 -6.93 7.13
CA ARG A 28 11.75 -7.05 6.40
C ARG A 28 10.58 -6.48 7.19
N LEU A 29 10.48 -6.74 8.50
CA LEU A 29 9.50 -6.09 9.38
C LEU A 29 9.63 -4.57 9.34
N LYS A 30 10.85 -4.04 9.42
CA LYS A 30 11.13 -2.60 9.25
C LYS A 30 10.65 -2.08 7.91
N SER A 31 10.80 -2.86 6.84
CA SER A 31 10.39 -2.46 5.49
C SER A 31 8.87 -2.45 5.36
N LEU A 32 8.19 -3.48 5.85
CA LEU A 32 6.73 -3.54 5.90
C LEU A 32 6.14 -2.36 6.68
N LEU A 33 6.69 -2.04 7.86
CA LEU A 33 6.24 -0.92 8.70
C LEU A 33 6.43 0.45 8.05
N LYS A 34 7.29 0.57 7.02
CA LYS A 34 7.51 1.80 6.25
C LYS A 34 6.61 1.92 5.02
N LEU A 35 5.80 0.90 4.73
CA LEU A 35 4.84 0.94 3.62
C LEU A 35 3.67 1.86 3.95
N ASN A 36 3.24 1.87 5.21
CA ASN A 36 2.19 2.78 5.67
C ASN A 36 2.75 4.20 5.71
N ARG A 37 2.16 5.10 4.92
CA ARG A 37 2.63 6.48 4.76
C ARG A 37 1.47 7.43 4.65
N THR A 38 1.64 8.57 5.28
CA THR A 38 0.77 9.73 5.10
C THR A 38 1.58 10.81 4.40
N ILE A 39 1.07 11.28 3.27
CA ILE A 39 1.62 12.41 2.52
C ILE A 39 0.71 13.60 2.79
N ILE A 40 1.28 14.67 3.34
CA ILE A 40 0.56 15.92 3.60
C ILE A 40 1.22 17.03 2.79
N SER A 41 0.46 17.63 1.88
CA SER A 41 0.87 18.84 1.18
C SER A 41 0.28 20.06 1.88
N LYS A 42 1.15 20.87 2.50
CA LYS A 42 0.77 22.17 3.04
C LYS A 42 0.88 23.23 1.94
N ASN A 43 -0.04 24.21 1.91
CA ASN A 43 -0.06 25.27 0.88
C ASN A 43 1.13 26.22 0.96
N ASP A 44 1.88 26.19 2.05
CA ASP A 44 3.13 26.93 2.19
C ASP A 44 4.30 26.04 1.74
N SER A 45 5.31 26.65 1.12
CA SER A 45 6.56 26.11 0.54
C SER A 45 7.43 25.20 1.46
N SER A 46 6.85 24.70 2.54
CA SER A 46 7.35 23.62 3.37
C SER A 46 7.54 22.32 2.58
N PRO A 47 8.60 21.56 2.87
CA PRO A 47 8.87 20.29 2.19
C PRO A 47 7.77 19.27 2.52
N LEU A 48 7.52 18.36 1.57
CA LEU A 48 6.68 17.18 1.78
C LEU A 48 7.19 16.41 3.00
N ILE A 49 6.36 16.33 4.04
CA ILE A 49 6.66 15.52 5.23
C ILE A 49 6.22 14.10 4.91
N ILE A 50 7.19 13.19 4.82
CA ILE A 50 6.96 11.75 4.80
C ILE A 50 7.40 11.25 6.17
N GLU A 51 6.46 10.85 7.01
CA GLU A 51 6.79 10.22 8.29
C GLU A 51 7.13 8.75 8.07
N PRO A 52 8.36 8.33 8.41
CA PRO A 52 8.47 6.99 8.98
C PRO A 52 9.42 6.98 10.18
N SER A 53 8.86 6.85 11.38
CA SER A 53 9.64 6.59 12.60
C SER A 53 9.63 5.10 12.92
N VAL A 54 10.56 4.36 12.31
CA VAL A 54 10.92 2.98 12.72
C VAL A 54 12.43 2.86 12.98
N LYS A 55 13.13 3.99 13.16
CA LYS A 55 14.55 3.98 13.52
C LYS A 55 14.66 3.62 15.02
N ASN A 56 15.46 2.60 15.32
CA ASN A 56 15.88 2.14 16.65
C ASN A 56 14.94 1.19 17.43
N GLN A 57 14.04 0.45 16.78
CA GLN A 57 13.28 -0.60 17.45
C GLN A 57 13.97 -1.98 17.34
N THR A 58 13.99 -2.72 18.46
CA THR A 58 14.45 -4.12 18.52
C THR A 58 13.46 -5.05 17.82
N LEU A 59 13.89 -6.26 17.44
CA LEU A 59 13.00 -7.27 16.86
C LEU A 59 11.68 -7.42 17.64
N GLY A 60 11.71 -7.51 18.97
CA GLY A 60 10.50 -7.59 19.80
C GLY A 60 9.59 -6.35 19.70
N GLY A 61 10.17 -5.15 19.65
CA GLY A 61 9.36 -3.93 19.44
C GLY A 61 8.72 -3.89 18.05
N LEU A 62 9.41 -4.41 17.05
CA LEU A 62 8.92 -4.47 15.66
C LEU A 62 7.79 -5.50 15.51
N THR A 63 7.89 -6.66 16.15
CA THR A 63 6.83 -7.68 16.08
C THR A 63 5.53 -7.17 16.67
N THR A 64 5.57 -6.55 17.86
CA THR A 64 4.38 -5.91 18.46
C THR A 64 3.79 -4.84 17.57
N LYS A 65 4.63 -3.96 17.00
CA LYS A 65 4.14 -2.90 16.10
C LYS A 65 3.50 -3.48 14.85
N ALA A 66 4.11 -4.50 14.25
CA ALA A 66 3.57 -5.14 13.05
C ALA A 66 2.23 -5.84 13.33
N LEU A 67 2.09 -6.54 14.46
CA LEU A 67 0.85 -7.19 14.87
C LEU A 67 -0.31 -6.23 15.18
N ASN A 68 0.00 -4.96 15.47
CA ASN A 68 -1.01 -3.95 15.77
C ASN A 68 -1.36 -3.05 14.58
N SER A 69 -0.52 -3.00 13.54
CA SER A 69 -0.66 -2.02 12.45
C SER A 69 -0.66 -2.60 11.04
N ILE A 70 -0.10 -3.80 10.85
CA ILE A 70 -0.01 -4.47 9.56
C ILE A 70 -0.84 -5.74 9.57
N PHE A 71 -0.66 -6.60 10.57
CA PHE A 71 -1.38 -7.87 10.69
C PHE A 71 -2.58 -7.66 11.61
N VAL A 72 -3.74 -7.31 11.07
CA VAL A 72 -4.93 -6.98 11.86
C VAL A 72 -5.89 -8.16 11.91
N SER A 73 -6.63 -8.30 13.02
CA SER A 73 -7.73 -9.25 13.17
C SER A 73 -9.04 -8.48 13.30
N GLY A 74 -10.03 -8.80 12.48
CA GLY A 74 -11.37 -8.21 12.50
C GLY A 74 -11.67 -7.27 11.33
N THR A 75 -12.92 -6.80 11.28
CA THR A 75 -13.32 -5.71 10.38
C THR A 75 -12.70 -4.43 10.90
N GLU A 76 -11.88 -3.76 10.08
CA GLU A 76 -11.39 -2.42 10.41
C GLU A 76 -12.61 -1.58 10.84
N GLU A 77 -12.62 -1.06 12.07
CA GLU A 77 -13.43 0.13 12.33
C GLU A 77 -12.92 1.15 11.32
N GLU A 78 -13.80 1.61 10.42
CA GLU A 78 -13.47 2.67 9.47
C GLU A 78 -12.68 3.72 10.24
N LYS A 79 -11.41 3.88 9.90
CA LYS A 79 -10.58 4.91 10.50
C LYS A 79 -11.37 6.18 10.33
N LYS A 80 -11.89 6.74 11.44
CA LYS A 80 -12.71 7.94 11.45
C LYS A 80 -12.04 8.91 10.50
N ILE A 81 -12.72 9.22 9.39
CA ILE A 81 -12.30 10.26 8.47
C ILE A 81 -12.12 11.48 9.37
N ILE A 82 -10.87 11.90 9.54
CA ILE A 82 -10.56 13.06 10.37
C ILE A 82 -11.17 14.23 9.62
N ASP A 83 -12.33 14.67 10.10
CA ASP A 83 -13.10 15.80 9.57
C ASP A 83 -12.42 17.11 9.97
N GLU A 84 -11.13 17.23 9.64
CA GLU A 84 -10.42 18.49 9.75
C GLU A 84 -10.52 19.18 8.40
N THR A 85 -11.26 20.29 8.42
CA THR A 85 -11.42 21.28 7.35
C THR A 85 -10.08 21.95 7.05
N ILE A 86 -9.10 21.20 6.56
CA ILE A 86 -7.79 21.72 6.22
C ILE A 86 -7.72 21.85 4.71
N LYS A 87 -7.40 23.07 4.24
CA LYS A 87 -7.07 23.37 2.83
C LYS A 87 -5.75 22.69 2.39
N THR A 88 -5.54 21.44 2.74
CA THR A 88 -4.34 20.66 2.47
C THR A 88 -4.70 19.33 1.84
N LEU A 89 -4.02 18.99 0.76
CA LEU A 89 -4.12 17.65 0.19
C LEU A 89 -3.45 16.66 1.14
N ARG A 90 -4.21 15.67 1.61
CA ARG A 90 -3.72 14.54 2.39
C ARG A 90 -3.96 13.26 1.60
N ILE A 91 -2.93 12.43 1.48
CA ILE A 91 -3.00 11.10 0.87
C ILE A 91 -2.47 10.10 1.89
N ASP A 92 -3.35 9.21 2.35
CA ASP A 92 -2.99 8.12 3.24
C ASP A 92 -2.88 6.83 2.42
N MET A 93 -1.70 6.20 2.47
CA MET A 93 -1.43 4.90 1.87
C MET A 93 -1.23 3.90 3.00
N ASN A 94 -2.07 2.87 3.04
CA ASN A 94 -2.05 1.83 4.05
C ASN A 94 -1.96 0.45 3.40
N VAL A 95 -1.14 -0.42 3.99
CA VAL A 95 -1.03 -1.84 3.67
C VAL A 95 -1.29 -2.59 4.98
N SER A 96 -2.40 -3.33 4.99
CA SER A 96 -2.77 -4.23 6.08
C SER A 96 -3.11 -5.61 5.52
N PHE A 97 -2.84 -6.63 6.32
CA PHE A 97 -3.29 -8.00 6.11
C PHE A 97 -4.42 -8.25 7.08
N ASN A 98 -5.62 -8.43 6.55
CA ASN A 98 -6.76 -8.85 7.35
C ASN A 98 -6.69 -10.37 7.55
N LEU A 99 -6.32 -10.78 8.76
CA LEU A 99 -6.20 -12.17 9.15
C LEU A 99 -7.43 -12.56 9.97
N CYS A 100 -7.88 -13.81 9.81
CA CYS A 100 -8.83 -14.35 10.78
C CYS A 100 -8.14 -14.53 12.15
N GLU A 101 -8.92 -14.49 13.22
CA GLU A 101 -8.44 -14.51 14.61
C GLU A 101 -7.42 -15.63 14.87
N HIS A 102 -7.73 -16.86 14.44
CA HIS A 102 -6.81 -17.99 14.58
C HIS A 102 -5.45 -17.75 13.90
N ARG A 103 -5.44 -17.16 12.70
CA ARG A 103 -4.20 -16.87 11.96
C ARG A 103 -3.40 -15.73 12.58
N HIS A 104 -4.08 -14.74 13.15
CA HIS A 104 -3.44 -13.65 13.88
C HIS A 104 -2.75 -14.17 15.15
N GLN A 105 -3.46 -14.97 15.95
CA GLN A 105 -2.92 -15.58 17.16
C GLN A 105 -1.72 -16.50 16.86
N GLU A 106 -1.81 -17.33 15.83
CA GLU A 106 -0.71 -18.19 15.38
C GLU A 106 0.52 -17.37 14.98
N LEU A 107 0.34 -16.32 14.18
CA LEU A 107 1.44 -15.44 13.79
C LEU A 107 2.07 -14.74 14.99
N ASN A 108 1.25 -14.28 15.95
CA ASN A 108 1.75 -13.69 17.19
C ASN A 108 2.60 -14.68 17.96
N PHE A 109 2.10 -15.90 18.19
CA PHE A 109 2.84 -16.96 18.88
C PHE A 109 4.19 -17.25 18.19
N GLN A 110 4.17 -17.47 16.87
CA GLN A 110 5.39 -17.72 16.09
C GLN A 110 6.40 -16.57 16.18
N LEU A 111 5.95 -15.31 16.13
CA LEU A 111 6.82 -14.14 16.28
C LEU A 111 7.43 -14.05 17.68
N GLN A 112 6.66 -14.31 18.73
CA GLN A 112 7.16 -14.32 20.11
C GLN A 112 8.20 -15.44 20.31
N GLU A 113 7.91 -16.65 19.82
CA GLU A 113 8.87 -17.75 19.86
C GLU A 113 10.16 -17.41 19.10
N PHE A 114 10.05 -16.82 17.90
CA PHE A 114 11.20 -16.43 17.10
C PHE A 114 12.08 -15.38 17.81
N VAL A 115 11.46 -14.43 18.52
CA VAL A 115 12.18 -13.45 19.36
C VAL A 115 12.86 -14.13 20.55
N ALA A 116 12.16 -15.05 21.23
CA ALA A 116 12.70 -15.78 22.36
C ALA A 116 13.91 -16.64 21.95
N ASP A 117 13.80 -17.37 20.85
CA ASP A 117 14.87 -18.19 20.29
C ASP A 117 16.08 -17.34 19.89
N ARG A 118 15.87 -16.14 19.31
CA ARG A 118 16.95 -15.19 19.03
C ARG A 118 17.66 -14.77 20.31
N ASN A 119 16.91 -14.42 21.35
CA ASN A 119 17.48 -13.96 22.62
C ASN A 119 18.26 -15.09 23.32
N PHE A 120 17.74 -16.32 23.27
CA PHE A 120 18.45 -17.50 23.74
C PHE A 120 19.78 -17.68 23.00
N LEU A 121 19.75 -17.66 21.66
CA LEU A 121 20.97 -17.82 20.84
C LEU A 121 22.00 -16.71 21.09
N ALA A 122 21.55 -15.48 21.30
CA ALA A 122 22.42 -14.33 21.50
C ALA A 122 23.04 -14.25 22.90
N HIS A 123 22.32 -14.70 23.93
CA HIS A 123 22.69 -14.43 25.33
C HIS A 123 22.91 -15.67 26.19
N GLN A 124 22.27 -16.80 25.89
CA GLN A 124 22.22 -17.97 26.77
C GLN A 124 22.84 -19.23 26.15
N PHE A 125 23.11 -19.24 24.85
CA PHE A 125 23.59 -20.44 24.15
C PHE A 125 24.92 -20.98 24.69
N GLN A 126 25.90 -20.12 24.92
CA GLN A 126 27.21 -20.53 25.45
C GLN A 126 27.17 -20.93 26.92
N GLU A 127 26.21 -20.39 27.69
CA GLU A 127 25.97 -20.83 29.07
C GLU A 127 25.33 -22.22 29.11
N LYS A 128 24.48 -22.53 28.12
CA LYS A 128 23.78 -23.81 28.03
C LYS A 128 24.65 -24.96 27.51
N PHE A 129 25.52 -24.71 26.53
CA PHE A 129 26.32 -25.73 25.86
C PHE A 129 27.82 -25.46 26.03
N ASN A 130 28.52 -26.35 26.72
CA ASN A 130 29.98 -26.28 26.84
C ASN A 130 30.65 -26.79 25.56
N LEU A 131 31.09 -25.85 24.72
CA LEU A 131 31.73 -26.13 23.43
C LEU A 131 33.13 -26.77 23.52
N SER A 132 33.61 -27.06 24.73
CA SER A 132 34.86 -27.82 24.95
C SER A 132 34.61 -29.32 25.16
N LYS A 133 33.34 -29.74 25.28
CA LYS A 133 32.96 -31.14 25.46
C LYS A 133 32.29 -31.68 24.20
N LEU A 134 32.74 -32.86 23.76
CA LEU A 134 32.28 -33.48 22.51
C LEU A 134 30.77 -33.74 22.50
N ASP A 135 30.23 -34.33 23.57
CA ASP A 135 28.79 -34.65 23.66
C ASP A 135 27.92 -33.39 23.66
N GLU A 136 28.35 -32.34 24.37
CA GLU A 136 27.63 -31.07 24.42
C GLU A 136 27.71 -30.31 23.08
N CYS A 137 28.81 -30.44 22.33
CA CYS A 137 28.89 -29.93 20.96
C CYS A 137 27.88 -30.62 20.03
N GLN A 138 27.73 -31.94 20.14
CA GLN A 138 26.76 -32.68 19.34
C GLN A 138 25.32 -32.31 19.71
N GLN A 139 25.04 -32.11 21.00
CA GLN A 139 23.73 -31.61 21.46
C GLN A 139 23.44 -30.21 20.93
N ALA A 140 24.43 -29.32 20.93
CA ALA A 140 24.31 -27.96 20.39
C ALA A 140 24.01 -27.98 18.88
N ILE A 141 24.69 -28.83 18.11
CA ILE A 141 24.42 -29.01 16.67
C ILE A 141 22.98 -29.49 16.46
N ASN A 142 22.56 -30.52 17.19
CA ASN A 142 21.21 -31.07 17.08
C ASN A 142 20.16 -30.01 17.41
N TYR A 143 20.36 -29.23 18.49
CA TYR A 143 19.50 -28.13 18.86
C TYR A 143 19.37 -27.09 17.73
N LEU A 144 20.49 -26.65 17.14
CA LEU A 144 20.47 -25.66 16.06
C LEU A 144 19.79 -26.17 14.78
N LEU A 145 19.91 -27.48 14.48
CA LEU A 145 19.23 -28.11 13.34
C LEU A 145 17.73 -28.25 13.59
N GLU A 146 17.31 -28.63 14.80
CA GLU A 146 15.89 -28.66 15.16
C GLU A 146 15.27 -27.26 15.18
N LEU A 147 16.02 -26.25 15.64
CA LEU A 147 15.59 -24.86 15.58
C LEU A 147 15.37 -24.40 14.12
N GLU A 148 16.24 -24.82 13.20
CA GLU A 148 16.06 -24.55 11.77
C GLU A 148 14.77 -25.18 11.23
N LYS A 149 14.46 -26.43 11.59
CA LYS A 149 13.21 -27.09 11.21
C LYS A 149 11.99 -26.37 11.80
N LYS A 150 12.07 -25.97 13.07
CA LYS A 150 11.03 -25.22 13.78
C LYS A 150 10.70 -23.89 13.08
N HIS A 151 11.72 -23.12 12.69
CA HIS A 151 11.51 -21.78 12.11
C HIS A 151 11.11 -21.80 10.64
N LYS A 152 11.38 -22.89 9.91
CA LYS A 152 11.15 -22.95 8.47
C LYS A 152 9.70 -22.60 8.05
N PRO A 153 8.64 -23.17 8.65
CA PRO A 153 7.27 -22.84 8.26
C PRO A 153 6.93 -21.36 8.45
N PHE A 154 7.36 -20.78 9.58
CA PHE A 154 7.19 -19.36 9.86
C PHE A 154 7.91 -18.49 8.82
N LEU A 155 9.16 -18.81 8.50
CA LEU A 155 9.96 -18.04 7.52
C LEU A 155 9.33 -18.10 6.12
N ASP A 156 8.88 -19.28 5.70
CA ASP A 156 8.24 -19.47 4.40
C ASP A 156 6.92 -18.67 4.33
N GLN A 157 6.09 -18.68 5.38
CA GLN A 157 4.87 -17.88 5.46
C GLN A 157 5.16 -16.38 5.52
N PHE A 158 6.15 -15.98 6.30
CA PHE A 158 6.54 -14.58 6.44
C PHE A 158 7.03 -13.98 5.11
N GLU A 159 7.70 -14.79 4.28
CA GLU A 159 8.08 -14.37 2.93
C GLU A 159 6.86 -14.10 2.03
N GLN A 160 5.80 -14.89 2.15
CA GLN A 160 4.56 -14.65 1.39
C GLN A 160 3.91 -13.32 1.74
N TYR A 161 3.96 -12.90 3.00
CA TYR A 161 3.52 -11.56 3.38
C TYR A 161 4.40 -10.47 2.75
N CYS A 162 5.72 -10.65 2.74
CA CYS A 162 6.63 -9.69 2.11
C CYS A 162 6.37 -9.55 0.60
N VAL A 163 6.22 -10.68 -0.11
CA VAL A 163 5.92 -10.70 -1.54
C VAL A 163 4.55 -10.09 -1.83
N SER A 164 3.52 -10.44 -1.04
CA SER A 164 2.18 -9.89 -1.21
C SER A 164 2.13 -8.38 -0.96
N ALA A 165 2.83 -7.89 0.07
CA ALA A 165 2.95 -6.46 0.32
C ALA A 165 3.64 -5.73 -0.84
N GLN A 166 4.71 -6.29 -1.39
CA GLN A 166 5.41 -5.70 -2.53
C GLN A 166 4.51 -5.62 -3.77
N LYS A 167 3.78 -6.71 -4.08
CA LYS A 167 2.80 -6.71 -5.16
C LYS A 167 1.72 -5.64 -4.96
N GLY A 168 1.17 -5.53 -3.75
CA GLY A 168 0.19 -4.50 -3.43
C GLY A 168 0.72 -3.08 -3.66
N VAL A 169 1.97 -2.81 -3.26
CA VAL A 169 2.65 -1.53 -3.53
C VAL A 169 2.83 -1.29 -5.03
N ASP A 170 3.25 -2.31 -5.79
CA ASP A 170 3.44 -2.19 -7.23
C ASP A 170 2.10 -1.91 -7.94
N THR A 171 1.02 -2.57 -7.54
CA THR A 171 -0.34 -2.32 -8.02
C THR A 171 -0.79 -0.89 -7.68
N GLN A 172 -0.55 -0.40 -6.46
CA GLN A 172 -0.83 0.99 -6.08
C GLN A 172 -0.05 1.99 -6.93
N ILE A 173 1.25 1.77 -7.14
CA ILE A 173 2.09 2.64 -7.99
C ILE A 173 1.60 2.63 -9.44
N SER A 174 1.22 1.47 -9.96
CA SER A 174 0.65 1.34 -11.30
C SER A 174 -0.64 2.14 -11.42
N TYR A 175 -1.53 2.04 -10.42
CA TYR A 175 -2.76 2.83 -10.36
C TYR A 175 -2.49 4.33 -10.32
N LEU A 176 -1.59 4.82 -9.46
CA LEU A 176 -1.23 6.25 -9.41
C LEU A 176 -0.65 6.79 -10.72
N LYS A 177 -0.01 5.93 -11.53
CA LYS A 177 0.48 6.28 -12.87
C LYS A 177 -0.57 6.14 -13.97
N SER A 178 -1.67 5.47 -13.69
CA SER A 178 -2.71 5.17 -14.68
C SER A 178 -3.44 6.43 -15.14
N ASN A 179 -4.00 6.35 -16.36
CA ASN A 179 -4.89 7.37 -16.87
C ASN A 179 -6.16 7.49 -16.00
N LEU A 180 -6.61 6.39 -15.40
CA LEU A 180 -7.78 6.38 -14.51
C LEU A 180 -7.56 7.31 -13.31
N PHE A 181 -6.42 7.20 -12.63
CA PHE A 181 -6.07 8.10 -11.53
C PHE A 181 -5.95 9.55 -11.99
N LYS A 182 -5.25 9.81 -13.10
CA LYS A 182 -5.12 11.18 -13.64
C LYS A 182 -6.48 11.79 -13.95
N THR A 183 -7.38 11.04 -14.56
CA THR A 183 -8.71 11.52 -14.91
C THR A 183 -9.54 11.82 -13.68
N HIS A 184 -9.46 11.02 -12.62
CA HIS A 184 -10.31 11.23 -11.44
C HIS A 184 -9.76 12.21 -10.43
N PHE A 185 -8.44 12.34 -10.32
CA PHE A 185 -7.81 13.12 -9.27
C PHE A 185 -7.03 14.33 -9.79
N ILE A 186 -6.56 14.32 -11.04
CA ILE A 186 -5.80 15.43 -11.63
C ILE A 186 -6.67 16.30 -12.53
N PHE A 187 -7.48 15.70 -13.41
CA PHE A 187 -8.34 16.46 -14.33
C PHE A 187 -9.30 17.43 -13.61
N PRO A 188 -9.92 17.09 -12.45
CA PRO A 188 -10.78 18.05 -11.76
C PRO A 188 -10.08 19.34 -11.29
N ALA A 189 -8.75 19.32 -11.13
CA ALA A 189 -7.98 20.50 -10.76
C ALA A 189 -7.65 21.41 -11.96
N GLU A 190 -7.84 20.92 -13.20
CA GLU A 190 -7.49 21.62 -14.44
C GLU A 190 -8.47 22.74 -14.79
N GLU A 191 -7.99 23.73 -15.53
CA GLU A 191 -8.82 24.85 -16.01
C GLU A 191 -9.94 24.40 -16.95
N ILE A 192 -9.70 23.35 -17.74
CA ILE A 192 -10.72 22.78 -18.64
C ILE A 192 -11.91 22.25 -17.83
N TYR A 193 -11.65 21.47 -16.77
CA TYR A 193 -12.71 20.94 -15.92
C TYR A 193 -13.43 22.06 -15.18
N LYS A 194 -12.69 23.03 -14.62
CA LYS A 194 -13.27 24.20 -13.95
C LYS A 194 -14.19 24.99 -14.86
N GLU A 195 -13.83 25.16 -16.12
CA GLU A 195 -14.71 25.81 -17.10
C GLU A 195 -15.98 25.01 -17.38
N ILE A 196 -15.86 23.68 -17.49
CA ILE A 196 -17.03 22.79 -17.64
C ILE A 196 -17.96 22.93 -16.43
N GLN A 197 -17.39 22.97 -15.23
CA GLN A 197 -18.13 23.19 -13.99
C GLN A 197 -18.85 24.54 -14.01
N VAL A 198 -18.17 25.64 -14.36
CA VAL A 198 -18.81 26.96 -14.50
C VAL A 198 -19.97 26.93 -15.49
N LEU A 199 -19.79 26.30 -16.65
CA LEU A 199 -20.85 26.17 -17.66
C LEU A 199 -22.05 25.36 -17.17
N ILE A 200 -21.82 24.34 -16.34
CA ILE A 200 -22.87 23.54 -15.70
C ILE A 200 -23.58 24.38 -14.63
N ASP A 201 -22.83 25.01 -13.73
CA ASP A 201 -23.35 25.78 -12.60
C ASP A 201 -24.15 27.01 -13.06
N ASP A 202 -23.70 27.69 -14.13
CA ASP A 202 -24.39 28.85 -14.71
C ASP A 202 -25.70 28.46 -15.43
N ASN A 203 -25.88 27.17 -15.77
CA ASN A 203 -27.06 26.68 -16.47
C ASN A 203 -28.24 26.37 -15.51
N ASN A 204 -28.55 27.35 -14.66
CA ASN A 204 -29.62 27.30 -13.66
C ASN A 204 -31.00 26.97 -14.24
N LYS A 205 -31.25 27.37 -15.50
CA LYS A 205 -32.52 27.14 -16.18
C LYS A 205 -32.84 25.65 -16.40
N ASN A 206 -31.82 24.79 -16.48
CA ASN A 206 -32.00 23.35 -16.68
C ASN A 206 -31.44 22.52 -15.52
N LYS A 207 -31.42 23.08 -14.31
CA LYS A 207 -30.89 22.41 -13.09
C LYS A 207 -29.47 21.87 -13.30
N GLY A 208 -28.62 22.59 -14.03
CA GLY A 208 -27.25 22.19 -14.33
C GLY A 208 -27.07 21.23 -15.52
N TRP A 209 -28.14 20.71 -16.12
CA TRP A 209 -28.03 19.85 -17.29
C TRP A 209 -27.72 20.64 -18.56
N ILE A 210 -26.51 20.49 -19.08
CA ILE A 210 -26.05 21.19 -20.29
C ILE A 210 -25.68 20.18 -21.39
N SER A 211 -25.80 20.59 -22.65
CA SER A 211 -25.49 19.69 -23.75
C SER A 211 -23.99 19.49 -23.95
N LEU A 212 -23.60 18.24 -24.23
CA LEU A 212 -22.21 17.90 -24.53
C LEU A 212 -21.67 18.72 -25.72
N THR A 213 -22.50 18.94 -26.75
CA THR A 213 -22.12 19.77 -27.90
C THR A 213 -21.85 21.22 -27.51
N THR A 214 -22.67 21.80 -26.63
CA THR A 214 -22.46 23.18 -26.13
C THR A 214 -21.14 23.29 -25.37
N ILE A 215 -20.85 22.32 -24.49
CA ILE A 215 -19.56 22.25 -23.79
C ILE A 215 -18.42 22.13 -24.80
N GLY A 216 -18.50 21.19 -25.74
CA GLY A 216 -17.46 20.97 -26.74
C GLY A 216 -17.10 22.23 -27.52
N VAL A 217 -18.11 23.01 -27.95
CA VAL A 217 -17.90 24.29 -28.65
C VAL A 217 -17.26 25.33 -27.73
N SER A 218 -17.78 25.53 -26.52
CA SER A 218 -17.24 26.52 -25.58
C SER A 218 -15.80 26.21 -25.19
N ILE A 219 -15.51 24.95 -24.85
CA ILE A 219 -14.16 24.51 -24.48
C ILE A 219 -13.20 24.60 -25.65
N SER A 220 -13.59 24.18 -26.86
CA SER A 220 -12.70 24.28 -28.04
C SER A 220 -12.37 25.73 -28.40
N LYS A 221 -13.28 26.67 -28.12
CA LYS A 221 -13.05 28.10 -28.34
C LYS A 221 -12.08 28.69 -27.31
N LYS A 222 -12.22 28.32 -26.03
CA LYS A 222 -11.41 28.86 -24.93
C LYS A 222 -10.05 28.15 -24.81
N PHE A 223 -10.01 26.86 -25.10
CA PHE A 223 -8.85 25.98 -25.01
C PHE A 223 -8.66 25.20 -26.31
N PRO A 224 -8.11 25.81 -27.38
CA PRO A 224 -7.98 25.18 -28.69
C PRO A 224 -7.19 23.86 -28.68
N ASP A 225 -6.21 23.73 -27.77
CA ASP A 225 -5.38 22.54 -27.62
C ASP A 225 -5.95 21.48 -26.66
N ALA A 226 -7.17 21.67 -26.12
CA ALA A 226 -7.77 20.77 -25.13
C ALA A 226 -7.78 19.31 -25.58
N ASN A 227 -8.17 19.03 -26.83
CA ASN A 227 -8.22 17.66 -27.33
C ASN A 227 -6.83 17.01 -27.44
N LYS A 228 -5.79 17.80 -27.76
CA LYS A 228 -4.41 17.31 -27.79
C LYS A 228 -3.94 16.97 -26.38
N LYS A 229 -4.18 17.86 -25.41
CA LYS A 229 -3.88 17.61 -23.99
C LYS A 229 -4.59 16.36 -23.47
N ILE A 230 -5.89 16.26 -23.72
CA ILE A 230 -6.73 15.13 -23.29
C ILE A 230 -6.19 13.80 -23.80
N LYS A 231 -5.80 13.74 -25.07
CA LYS A 231 -5.21 12.55 -25.68
C LYS A 231 -3.84 12.19 -25.10
N THR A 232 -2.97 13.16 -24.91
CA THR A 232 -1.60 12.90 -24.45
C THR A 232 -1.54 12.59 -22.95
N GLU A 233 -2.32 13.28 -22.12
CA GLU A 233 -2.18 13.21 -20.66
C GLU A 233 -3.14 12.23 -19.99
N TYR A 234 -4.32 12.03 -20.57
CA TYR A 234 -5.40 11.20 -20.00
C TYR A 234 -5.79 10.02 -20.89
N GLY A 235 -5.25 9.92 -22.10
CA GLY A 235 -5.43 8.77 -23.00
C GLY A 235 -6.80 8.66 -23.68
N PHE A 236 -7.66 9.68 -23.57
CA PHE A 236 -8.94 9.73 -24.28
C PHE A 236 -8.79 10.36 -25.66
N LYS A 237 -9.59 9.94 -26.64
CA LYS A 237 -9.46 10.41 -28.04
C LYS A 237 -9.66 11.93 -28.16
N ASN A 238 -10.57 12.48 -27.36
CA ASN A 238 -10.95 13.90 -27.32
C ASN A 238 -11.77 14.19 -26.05
N LEU A 239 -12.21 15.43 -25.87
CA LEU A 239 -13.02 15.84 -24.72
C LEU A 239 -14.32 15.07 -24.57
N ASN A 240 -15.03 14.80 -25.68
CA ASN A 240 -16.29 14.06 -25.61
C ASN A 240 -16.06 12.63 -25.14
N ASP A 241 -15.01 11.99 -25.65
CA ASP A 241 -14.60 10.64 -25.22
C ASP A 241 -14.26 10.59 -23.73
N LEU A 242 -13.58 11.61 -23.20
CA LEU A 242 -13.34 11.74 -21.76
C LEU A 242 -14.64 11.90 -20.98
N ILE A 243 -15.51 12.82 -21.37
CA ILE A 243 -16.75 13.10 -20.64
C ILE A 243 -17.66 11.86 -20.58
N LEU A 244 -17.76 11.13 -21.69
CA LEU A 244 -18.65 9.97 -21.80
C LEU A 244 -18.14 8.75 -21.02
N ASN A 245 -16.82 8.57 -20.92
CA ASN A 245 -16.23 7.35 -20.38
C ASN A 245 -15.53 7.53 -19.03
N SER A 246 -15.37 8.75 -18.54
CA SER A 246 -14.67 9.01 -17.28
C SER A 246 -15.49 8.70 -16.04
N GLY A 247 -16.83 8.72 -16.10
CA GLY A 247 -17.67 8.60 -14.91
C GLY A 247 -17.73 9.85 -14.01
N LEU A 248 -16.96 10.90 -14.36
CA LEU A 248 -17.00 12.22 -13.69
C LEU A 248 -18.31 12.98 -13.91
N PHE A 249 -19.10 12.57 -14.90
CA PHE A 249 -20.31 13.26 -15.32
C PHE A 249 -21.49 12.28 -15.35
N LEU A 250 -22.64 12.74 -14.88
CA LEU A 250 -23.91 12.08 -15.12
C LEU A 250 -24.33 12.35 -16.56
N LEU A 251 -24.84 11.33 -17.24
CA LEU A 251 -25.25 11.40 -18.64
C LEU A 251 -26.76 11.20 -18.74
N LYS A 252 -27.42 12.03 -19.55
CA LYS A 252 -28.84 11.90 -19.88
C LYS A 252 -29.02 12.07 -21.39
N ILE A 253 -29.75 11.15 -22.01
CA ILE A 253 -30.11 11.25 -23.42
C ILE A 253 -31.49 11.89 -23.52
N GLU A 254 -31.62 12.93 -24.34
CA GLU A 254 -32.89 13.57 -24.67
C GLU A 254 -33.20 13.43 -26.16
N PRO A 255 -34.36 12.89 -26.54
CA PRO A 255 -34.79 12.84 -27.93
C PRO A 255 -35.11 14.25 -28.43
N THR A 256 -34.74 14.52 -29.68
CA THR A 256 -34.99 15.77 -30.40
C THR A 256 -35.59 15.48 -31.76
N SER A 257 -36.14 16.52 -32.41
CA SER A 257 -36.68 16.40 -33.78
C SER A 257 -35.63 16.01 -34.84
N LYS A 258 -34.33 16.04 -34.51
CA LYS A 258 -33.21 15.73 -35.41
C LYS A 258 -32.34 14.55 -34.95
N GLY A 259 -32.80 13.78 -33.97
CA GLY A 259 -32.04 12.67 -33.37
C GLY A 259 -31.93 12.83 -31.86
N GLU A 260 -30.83 12.38 -31.27
CA GLU A 260 -30.64 12.39 -29.82
C GLU A 260 -29.61 13.44 -29.39
N LYS A 261 -29.81 13.99 -28.19
CA LYS A 261 -28.91 14.97 -27.58
C LYS A 261 -28.45 14.44 -26.23
N ILE A 262 -27.14 14.39 -26.02
CA ILE A 262 -26.55 14.01 -24.75
C ILE A 262 -26.42 15.27 -23.89
N LEU A 263 -27.05 15.25 -22.72
CA LEU A 263 -26.88 16.21 -21.65
C LEU A 263 -25.97 15.63 -20.57
N ILE A 264 -25.21 16.50 -19.92
CA ILE A 264 -24.34 16.14 -18.83
C ILE A 264 -24.55 17.03 -17.61
N GLN A 265 -24.22 16.50 -16.45
CA GLN A 265 -24.15 17.19 -15.16
C GLN A 265 -22.94 16.65 -14.37
N LEU A 266 -22.44 17.38 -13.37
CA LEU A 266 -21.40 16.86 -12.48
C LEU A 266 -21.91 15.64 -11.70
N ASN A 267 -21.04 14.62 -11.58
CA ASN A 267 -21.29 13.48 -10.69
C ASN A 267 -20.68 13.76 -9.31
N HIS A 268 -21.52 13.94 -8.29
CA HIS A 268 -21.10 14.15 -6.91
C HIS A 268 -21.13 12.87 -6.05
N GLY A 269 -21.40 11.70 -6.65
CA GLY A 269 -21.45 10.44 -5.92
C GLY A 269 -20.06 9.95 -5.49
N GLU A 270 -20.02 9.17 -4.41
CA GLU A 270 -18.83 8.40 -4.05
C GLU A 270 -18.45 7.46 -5.19
N THR A 271 -17.21 7.56 -5.66
CA THR A 271 -16.71 6.70 -6.73
C THR A 271 -15.81 5.63 -6.12
N THR A 272 -16.30 4.40 -6.06
CA THR A 272 -15.51 3.23 -5.64
C THR A 272 -14.83 2.61 -6.86
N PHE A 273 -13.51 2.46 -6.81
CA PHE A 273 -12.75 1.77 -7.84
C PHE A 273 -12.30 0.41 -7.31
N GLU A 274 -12.76 -0.66 -7.95
CA GLU A 274 -12.23 -2.00 -7.73
C GLU A 274 -11.30 -2.35 -8.89
N ILE A 275 -10.02 -2.59 -8.59
CA ILE A 275 -9.10 -3.20 -9.54
C ILE A 275 -9.20 -4.70 -9.36
N ILE A 276 -9.90 -5.37 -10.28
CA ILE A 276 -9.94 -6.83 -10.34
C ILE A 276 -8.78 -7.28 -11.23
N GLU A 277 -7.73 -7.83 -10.62
CA GLU A 277 -6.69 -8.55 -11.37
C GLU A 277 -7.27 -9.91 -11.77
N ASN A 278 -7.31 -10.19 -13.08
CA ASN A 278 -7.67 -11.51 -13.64
C ASN A 278 -6.50 -12.49 -13.52
#